data_AF-A0A820JMP0-F1
#
_entry.id   AF-A0A820JMP0-F1
#
_cell.length_a   1.000
_cell.length_b   1.000
_cell.length_c   1.000
_cell.angle_alpha   90.00
_cell.angle_beta   90.00
_cell.angle_gamma   90.00
#
_symmetry.space_group_name_H-M   'P 1'
#
loop_
_entity.id
_entity.type
_entity.pdbx_description
1 polymer ?
#
loop_
_entity_poly.entity_id
_entity_poly.type
_entity_poly.pdbx_seq_one_letter_code
_entity_poly.pdbx_strand_id
1 'polypeptide(L)'
;MFFFVNYIIGQDTISSQPTSCGCCPSPYCQAKSTPCSTNSDCECLMMAMTGGGMCTDTVMSCKDLVPCQNDNKTCAAANTGTCQPLGNSFFCLCPSTHFGPVCEYRGTGTDLTVLETILNGSLTNYDQTVENVLNRSNWTNMVAVVDVTGSMQPCAAAVYKWLKLAYDKLNSIKYYVFFNDGDNKADSLKVIGSTGGIYGIPTTNLNTTLAVMQAAMKNGNGGDGPENDIEAILFGIKQCPTCTNLIHIADNQVTPRDMILLSNVTLPVKVITCQLNSYPVNPDLINIASRTGGSIHTLQQDIINLSGIPVNGTIVIGSSTYRRTVNGYVQIA
;
A
#
# COMPACT_ATOMS: atom_id res chain seq x y z
N MET A 1 -3.86 18.52 68.63
CA MET A 1 -4.24 19.31 67.44
C MET A 1 -4.31 18.30 66.31
N PHE A 2 -5.46 17.68 65.97
CA PHE A 2 -6.74 18.27 65.52
C PHE A 2 -6.47 19.30 64.41
N PHE A 3 -6.95 19.13 63.17
CA PHE A 3 -8.21 18.50 62.73
C PHE A 3 -8.11 17.48 61.57
N PHE A 4 -9.09 16.56 61.54
CA PHE A 4 -9.52 15.73 60.40
C PHE A 4 -10.62 16.44 59.60
N VAL A 5 -10.73 16.15 58.28
CA VAL A 5 -11.96 15.85 57.48
C VAL A 5 -11.46 15.10 56.21
N ASN A 6 -11.54 13.76 56.04
CA ASN A 6 -12.67 12.87 55.67
C ASN A 6 -13.42 13.32 54.38
N TYR A 7 -13.52 12.58 53.26
CA TYR A 7 -14.23 11.31 52.99
C TYR A 7 -14.12 11.05 51.45
N ILE A 8 -14.24 9.86 50.84
CA ILE A 8 -14.19 8.48 51.35
C ILE A 8 -13.73 7.50 50.21
N ILE A 9 -13.73 6.20 50.53
CA ILE A 9 -13.40 4.97 49.79
C ILE A 9 -14.14 4.76 48.45
N GLY A 10 -13.41 4.21 47.48
CA GLY A 10 -13.92 3.31 46.44
C GLY A 10 -12.81 2.35 46.00
N GLN A 11 -12.77 1.13 46.56
CA GLN A 11 -12.00 0.05 45.93
C GLN A 11 -12.83 -0.51 44.78
N ASP A 12 -12.29 -0.48 43.57
CA ASP A 12 -12.71 -1.42 42.54
C ASP A 12 -11.47 -2.02 41.87
N THR A 13 -11.50 -3.35 41.77
CA THR A 13 -10.50 -4.14 41.07
C THR A 13 -10.55 -3.82 39.58
N ILE A 14 -9.49 -3.21 39.03
CA ILE A 14 -9.31 -3.19 37.56
C ILE A 14 -8.91 -4.61 37.15
N SER A 15 -9.93 -5.41 36.86
CA SER A 15 -9.78 -6.69 36.20
C SER A 15 -9.29 -6.47 34.76
N SER A 16 -8.59 -7.47 34.24
CA SER A 16 -8.23 -7.55 32.83
C SER A 16 -9.48 -7.56 31.95
N GLN A 17 -9.70 -6.51 31.15
CA GLN A 17 -10.67 -6.49 30.04
C GLN A 17 -10.06 -5.81 28.81
N PRO A 18 -10.41 -6.26 27.58
CA PRO A 18 -9.72 -5.85 26.35
C PRO A 18 -10.25 -4.52 25.79
N THR A 19 -9.37 -3.56 25.53
CA THR A 19 -9.72 -2.28 24.87
C THR A 19 -9.83 -2.41 23.35
N SER A 20 -10.64 -3.35 22.86
CA SER A 20 -10.92 -3.56 21.43
C SER A 20 -12.43 -3.72 21.18
N CYS A 21 -13.18 -2.64 21.36
CA CYS A 21 -14.57 -2.56 20.87
C CYS A 21 -14.57 -2.48 19.33
N GLY A 22 -14.56 -3.64 18.66
CA GLY A 22 -14.61 -3.77 17.19
C GLY A 22 -15.97 -3.43 16.56
N CYS A 23 -16.69 -2.45 17.09
CA CYS A 23 -18.06 -2.09 16.72
C CYS A 23 -18.14 -1.13 15.51
N CYS A 24 -17.10 -0.35 15.22
CA CYS A 24 -17.08 0.60 14.10
C CYS A 24 -16.15 0.11 12.97
N PRO A 25 -16.65 -0.09 11.74
CA PRO A 25 -15.81 -0.48 10.61
C PRO A 25 -14.90 0.68 10.15
N SER A 26 -13.59 0.45 10.29
CA SER A 26 -12.50 1.32 9.82
C SER A 26 -12.41 1.30 8.28
N PRO A 27 -11.97 2.39 7.61
CA PRO A 27 -11.41 3.64 8.16
C PRO A 27 -12.40 4.81 8.29
N TYR A 28 -13.63 4.70 7.78
CA TYR A 28 -14.54 5.84 7.62
C TYR A 28 -15.44 6.15 8.84
N CYS A 29 -15.42 5.30 9.88
CA CYS A 29 -16.26 5.44 11.07
C CYS A 29 -15.44 5.60 12.36
N GLN A 30 -15.91 6.45 13.27
CA GLN A 30 -15.42 6.55 14.66
C GLN A 30 -16.57 6.34 15.67
N ALA A 31 -16.24 6.05 16.93
CA ALA A 31 -17.24 5.88 17.98
C ALA A 31 -17.66 7.25 18.56
N LYS A 32 -18.98 7.49 18.64
CA LYS A 32 -19.60 8.67 19.27
C LYS A 32 -19.36 8.74 20.79
N SER A 33 -19.15 7.59 21.41
CA SER A 33 -18.93 7.47 22.86
C SER A 33 -18.19 6.18 23.21
N THR A 34 -17.63 6.12 24.41
CA THR A 34 -17.03 4.91 24.99
C THR A 34 -17.76 4.50 26.28
N PRO A 35 -18.05 3.21 26.50
CA PRO A 35 -17.82 2.08 25.61
C PRO A 35 -18.82 2.05 24.42
N CYS A 36 -18.32 1.70 23.23
CA CYS A 36 -19.16 1.49 22.05
C CYS A 36 -19.66 0.03 22.03
N SER A 37 -20.96 -0.15 21.78
CA SER A 37 -21.67 -1.42 21.95
C SER A 37 -22.35 -1.91 20.67
N THR A 38 -22.72 -1.00 19.76
CA THR A 38 -23.45 -1.29 18.52
C THR A 38 -23.03 -0.35 17.40
N ASN A 39 -23.26 -0.73 16.12
CA ASN A 39 -22.94 0.13 14.97
C ASN A 39 -23.71 1.47 14.96
N SER A 40 -24.79 1.61 15.74
CA SER A 40 -25.52 2.87 15.95
C SER A 40 -24.71 3.89 16.77
N ASP A 41 -23.77 3.41 17.58
CA ASP A 41 -22.86 4.20 18.41
C ASP A 41 -21.69 4.78 17.61
N CYS A 42 -21.65 4.54 16.28
CA CYS A 42 -20.65 5.06 15.37
C CYS A 42 -21.16 6.29 14.60
N GLU A 43 -20.24 7.19 14.23
CA GLU A 43 -20.44 8.31 13.30
C GLU A 43 -19.41 8.28 12.16
N CYS A 44 -19.78 8.83 11.02
CA CYS A 44 -18.92 8.96 9.85
C CYS A 44 -17.95 10.14 10.03
N LEU A 45 -16.67 9.99 9.67
CA LEU A 45 -15.78 11.15 9.57
C LEU A 45 -16.16 12.00 8.35
N MET A 46 -16.62 13.23 8.59
CA MET A 46 -16.94 14.22 7.57
C MET A 46 -15.67 14.88 7.00
N MET A 47 -15.14 14.34 5.89
CA MET A 47 -14.31 15.10 4.94
C MET A 47 -14.66 14.70 3.50
N ALA A 48 -15.33 15.60 2.77
CA ALA A 48 -15.49 15.53 1.32
C ALA A 48 -14.21 16.08 0.63
N MET A 49 -13.89 15.88 -0.65
CA MET A 49 -14.65 15.88 -1.91
C MET A 49 -13.78 15.20 -3.01
N THR A 50 -14.20 14.81 -4.23
CA THR A 50 -15.46 14.87 -5.02
C THR A 50 -15.58 13.56 -5.82
N GLY A 51 -16.78 12.94 -5.96
CA GLY A 51 -16.93 11.85 -6.95
C GLY A 51 -18.15 10.93 -6.83
N GLY A 52 -18.81 10.84 -5.67
CA GLY A 52 -20.03 10.06 -5.51
C GLY A 52 -20.37 9.82 -4.04
N GLY A 53 -21.63 10.03 -3.66
CA GLY A 53 -22.15 9.70 -2.31
C GLY A 53 -21.62 10.58 -1.17
N MET A 54 -22.23 11.75 -0.96
CA MET A 54 -22.05 12.47 0.31
C MET A 54 -22.88 11.81 1.42
N CYS A 55 -22.30 11.59 2.60
CA CYS A 55 -23.08 11.45 3.83
C CYS A 55 -23.72 12.81 4.18
N THR A 56 -24.87 13.15 3.60
CA THR A 56 -25.70 14.24 4.13
C THR A 56 -26.61 13.72 5.24
N ASP A 57 -27.03 14.59 6.17
CA ASP A 57 -27.86 14.30 7.36
C ASP A 57 -29.18 13.54 7.09
N THR A 58 -29.52 13.29 5.84
CA THR A 58 -30.75 12.63 5.41
C THR A 58 -30.64 11.14 5.06
N VAL A 59 -29.52 10.59 4.56
CA VAL A 59 -29.52 9.18 4.05
C VAL A 59 -28.18 8.39 4.05
N MET A 60 -27.35 8.42 5.11
CA MET A 60 -26.34 7.33 5.26
C MET A 60 -25.86 7.13 6.71
N SER A 61 -25.97 5.90 7.22
CA SER A 61 -25.50 5.49 8.55
C SER A 61 -24.26 4.61 8.45
N CYS A 62 -23.54 4.39 9.56
CA CYS A 62 -22.38 3.48 9.58
C CYS A 62 -22.72 2.00 9.25
N LYS A 63 -24.01 1.60 9.23
CA LYS A 63 -24.45 0.28 8.70
C LYS A 63 -24.44 0.23 7.16
N ASP A 64 -24.51 1.38 6.51
CA ASP A 64 -24.56 1.53 5.06
C ASP A 64 -23.16 1.66 4.43
N LEU A 65 -22.13 1.80 5.27
CA LEU A 65 -20.71 1.76 4.90
C LEU A 65 -20.08 0.36 5.05
N VAL A 66 -20.86 -0.67 5.37
CA VAL A 66 -20.36 -2.06 5.40
C VAL A 66 -20.32 -2.59 3.96
N PRO A 67 -19.15 -2.98 3.40
CA PRO A 67 -19.00 -3.39 1.99
C PRO A 67 -20.04 -4.39 1.50
N CYS A 68 -20.44 -5.33 2.36
CA CYS A 68 -21.50 -6.29 2.13
C CYS A 68 -22.51 -6.22 3.28
N GLN A 69 -23.76 -5.82 2.99
CA GLN A 69 -24.84 -5.88 3.97
C GLN A 69 -25.32 -7.33 4.20
N ASN A 70 -25.99 -7.56 5.34
CA ASN A 70 -26.23 -8.87 5.97
C ASN A 70 -26.99 -9.94 5.16
N ASP A 71 -27.46 -9.63 3.95
CA ASP A 71 -28.20 -10.55 3.07
C ASP A 71 -27.31 -11.23 2.00
N ASN A 72 -25.97 -11.16 2.15
CA ASN A 72 -24.96 -11.94 1.42
C ASN A 72 -24.91 -11.74 -0.12
N LYS A 73 -25.58 -10.73 -0.69
CA LYS A 73 -25.80 -10.64 -2.15
C LYS A 73 -25.42 -9.34 -2.85
N THR A 74 -25.28 -8.23 -2.14
CA THR A 74 -25.14 -6.90 -2.77
C THR A 74 -24.11 -6.03 -2.06
N CYS A 75 -23.23 -5.41 -2.85
CA CYS A 75 -22.25 -4.45 -2.38
C CYS A 75 -22.87 -3.08 -2.07
N ALA A 76 -22.43 -2.44 -0.99
CA ALA A 76 -23.00 -1.19 -0.49
C ALA A 76 -22.52 0.08 -1.23
N ALA A 77 -22.71 0.15 -2.55
CA ALA A 77 -23.01 1.39 -3.30
C ALA A 77 -23.30 1.08 -4.79
N ALA A 78 -24.35 1.71 -5.32
CA ALA A 78 -24.71 2.03 -6.72
C ALA A 78 -24.52 1.03 -7.90
N ASN A 79 -23.47 0.21 -7.98
CA ASN A 79 -22.95 -0.32 -9.24
C ASN A 79 -22.93 -1.86 -9.33
N THR A 80 -24.03 -2.52 -8.96
CA THR A 80 -24.34 -3.96 -9.24
C THR A 80 -23.27 -5.01 -8.86
N GLY A 81 -22.33 -4.68 -7.97
CA GLY A 81 -21.31 -5.60 -7.48
C GLY A 81 -21.87 -6.76 -6.66
N THR A 82 -21.23 -7.93 -6.77
CA THR A 82 -21.61 -9.16 -6.06
C THR A 82 -20.64 -9.47 -4.92
N CYS A 83 -21.15 -9.74 -3.73
CA CYS A 83 -20.34 -10.14 -2.60
C CYS A 83 -19.82 -11.57 -2.78
N GLN A 84 -18.56 -11.80 -2.41
CA GLN A 84 -17.93 -13.12 -2.36
C GLN A 84 -17.28 -13.34 -0.98
N PRO A 85 -17.37 -14.56 -0.42
CA PRO A 85 -16.71 -14.90 0.84
C PRO A 85 -15.21 -15.12 0.64
N LEU A 86 -14.40 -14.66 1.60
CA LEU A 86 -12.96 -14.88 1.68
C LEU A 86 -12.58 -15.20 3.13
N GLY A 87 -12.68 -16.47 3.51
CA GLY A 87 -12.51 -16.88 4.91
C GLY A 87 -13.60 -16.29 5.80
N ASN A 88 -13.20 -15.53 6.83
CA ASN A 88 -14.11 -14.83 7.75
C ASN A 88 -14.46 -13.40 7.29
N SER A 89 -14.08 -12.99 6.08
CA SER A 89 -14.38 -11.68 5.50
C SER A 89 -15.14 -11.79 4.18
N PHE A 90 -15.65 -10.66 3.69
CA PHE A 90 -16.34 -10.55 2.41
C PHE A 90 -15.64 -9.50 1.54
N PHE A 91 -15.63 -9.72 0.23
CA PHE A 91 -15.14 -8.75 -0.74
C PHE A 91 -16.13 -8.58 -1.90
N CYS A 92 -16.03 -7.46 -2.60
CA CYS A 92 -16.90 -7.11 -3.72
C CYS A 92 -16.27 -7.47 -5.06
N LEU A 93 -16.94 -8.34 -5.83
CA LEU A 93 -16.73 -8.47 -7.27
C LEU A 93 -17.53 -7.40 -7.99
N CYS A 94 -16.86 -6.31 -8.35
CA CYS A 94 -17.44 -5.21 -9.09
C CYS A 94 -17.52 -5.51 -10.60
N PRO A 95 -18.44 -4.88 -11.36
CA PRO A 95 -18.42 -4.90 -12.81
C PRO A 95 -17.07 -4.37 -13.36
N SER A 96 -16.72 -4.72 -14.61
CA SER A 96 -15.42 -4.36 -15.22
C SER A 96 -15.11 -2.86 -15.33
N THR A 97 -16.08 -1.99 -15.03
CA THR A 97 -16.00 -0.53 -14.99
C THR A 97 -15.85 0.06 -13.58
N HIS A 98 -15.73 -0.77 -12.54
CA HIS A 98 -15.70 -0.35 -11.14
C HIS A 98 -14.72 -1.19 -10.30
N PHE A 99 -14.23 -0.64 -9.18
CA PHE A 99 -13.42 -1.37 -8.20
C PHE A 99 -13.61 -0.81 -6.78
N GLY A 100 -13.09 -1.51 -5.79
CA GLY A 100 -12.94 -1.01 -4.42
C GLY A 100 -13.92 -1.69 -3.46
N PRO A 101 -13.87 -1.34 -2.17
CA PRO A 101 -14.76 -1.92 -1.17
C PRO A 101 -16.24 -1.64 -1.44
N VAL A 102 -16.57 -0.61 -2.23
CA VAL A 102 -17.96 -0.23 -2.58
C VAL A 102 -18.21 -0.06 -4.09
N CYS A 103 -17.35 -0.61 -4.96
CA CYS A 103 -17.50 -0.52 -6.43
C CYS A 103 -17.60 0.92 -6.97
N GLU A 104 -16.57 1.69 -6.66
CA GLU A 104 -16.33 3.06 -7.12
C GLU A 104 -15.90 3.07 -8.60
N TYR A 105 -16.15 4.19 -9.27
CA TYR A 105 -16.00 4.34 -10.73
C TYR A 105 -14.52 4.37 -11.17
N ARG A 106 -14.23 3.82 -12.36
CA ARG A 106 -12.90 3.90 -13.01
C ARG A 106 -12.38 5.35 -13.07
N GLY A 107 -11.23 5.60 -12.45
CA GLY A 107 -10.47 6.82 -12.71
C GLY A 107 -9.94 6.91 -14.15
N THR A 108 -9.27 8.02 -14.45
CA THR A 108 -8.70 8.38 -15.77
C THR A 108 -7.34 7.73 -16.06
N GLY A 109 -6.89 6.80 -15.24
CA GLY A 109 -5.60 6.12 -15.36
C GLY A 109 -5.57 4.97 -16.36
N THR A 110 -4.46 4.25 -16.36
CA THR A 110 -4.06 3.40 -17.49
C THR A 110 -4.67 1.99 -17.45
N ASP A 111 -4.95 1.46 -18.64
CA ASP A 111 -5.47 0.11 -18.83
C ASP A 111 -4.34 -0.89 -19.14
N LEU A 112 -4.55 -2.18 -18.85
CA LEU A 112 -3.58 -3.25 -19.15
C LEU A 112 -3.24 -3.34 -20.63
N THR A 113 -4.10 -2.84 -21.52
CA THR A 113 -3.83 -2.74 -22.95
C THR A 113 -2.64 -1.84 -23.26
N VAL A 114 -2.36 -0.84 -22.43
CA VAL A 114 -1.13 -0.02 -22.51
C VAL A 114 0.09 -0.89 -22.23
N LEU A 115 0.04 -1.72 -21.17
CA LEU A 115 1.13 -2.64 -20.83
C LEU A 115 1.35 -3.69 -21.92
N GLU A 116 0.28 -4.22 -22.52
CA GLU A 116 0.38 -5.13 -23.67
C GLU A 116 1.00 -4.44 -24.89
N THR A 117 0.73 -3.14 -25.10
CA THR A 117 1.33 -2.34 -26.17
C THR A 117 2.83 -2.11 -25.94
N ILE A 118 3.24 -1.87 -24.68
CA ILE A 118 4.66 -1.84 -24.27
C ILE A 118 5.34 -3.19 -24.55
N LEU A 119 4.75 -4.30 -24.09
CA LEU A 119 5.33 -5.63 -24.25
C LEU A 119 5.43 -6.11 -25.71
N ASN A 120 4.48 -5.69 -26.56
CA ASN A 120 4.51 -5.99 -28.00
C ASN A 120 5.51 -5.11 -28.78
N GLY A 121 6.40 -4.39 -28.10
CA GLY A 121 7.46 -3.58 -28.72
C GLY A 121 6.97 -2.34 -29.45
N SER A 122 5.70 -1.95 -29.24
CA SER A 122 5.11 -0.76 -29.88
C SER A 122 5.38 0.53 -29.10
N LEU A 123 5.90 0.42 -27.87
CA LEU A 123 6.45 1.53 -27.09
C LEU A 123 7.88 1.15 -26.65
N THR A 124 8.83 2.06 -26.85
CA THR A 124 10.29 1.81 -26.76
C THR A 124 10.86 1.90 -25.33
N ASN A 125 10.01 2.01 -24.32
CA ASN A 125 10.36 2.41 -22.95
C ASN A 125 10.26 1.29 -21.90
N TYR A 126 10.16 0.02 -22.30
CA TYR A 126 10.04 -1.13 -21.39
C TYR A 126 11.26 -1.33 -20.47
N ASP A 127 11.04 -1.42 -19.14
CA ASP A 127 12.09 -1.61 -18.14
C ASP A 127 12.14 -3.07 -17.65
N GLN A 128 13.24 -3.78 -17.93
CA GLN A 128 13.43 -5.20 -17.59
C GLN A 128 13.87 -5.45 -16.14
N THR A 129 14.07 -4.40 -15.33
CA THR A 129 14.67 -4.51 -13.99
C THR A 129 13.91 -5.49 -13.09
N VAL A 130 12.58 -5.38 -13.02
CA VAL A 130 11.73 -6.28 -12.21
C VAL A 130 11.96 -7.74 -12.56
N GLU A 131 11.85 -8.11 -13.84
CA GLU A 131 12.01 -9.50 -14.27
C GLU A 131 13.42 -10.03 -14.06
N ASN A 132 14.44 -9.21 -14.29
CA ASN A 132 15.84 -9.61 -14.14
C ASN A 132 16.27 -9.71 -12.67
N VAL A 133 15.65 -8.96 -11.76
CA VAL A 133 15.83 -9.12 -10.30
C VAL A 133 15.08 -10.36 -9.82
N LEU A 134 13.80 -10.51 -10.18
CA LEU A 134 12.99 -11.64 -9.71
C LEU A 134 13.54 -12.98 -10.21
N ASN A 135 13.99 -13.08 -11.48
CA ASN A 135 14.61 -14.29 -12.02
C ASN A 135 15.89 -14.74 -11.32
N ARG A 136 16.71 -13.80 -10.80
CA ARG A 136 17.95 -14.13 -10.07
C ARG A 136 17.77 -14.24 -8.55
N SER A 137 16.58 -13.90 -8.04
CA SER A 137 16.24 -14.00 -6.63
C SER A 137 15.81 -15.41 -6.23
N ASN A 138 15.98 -15.75 -4.94
CA ASN A 138 15.49 -17.00 -4.34
C ASN A 138 14.57 -16.73 -3.13
N TRP A 139 14.00 -15.52 -3.06
CA TRP A 139 13.24 -15.06 -1.92
C TRP A 139 11.87 -15.74 -1.84
N THR A 140 11.34 -15.88 -0.62
CA THR A 140 10.08 -16.58 -0.35
C THR A 140 9.33 -15.93 0.81
N ASN A 141 8.05 -16.29 0.99
CA ASN A 141 7.18 -15.74 2.03
C ASN A 141 7.14 -14.21 1.94
N MET A 142 6.88 -13.69 0.74
CA MET A 142 6.94 -12.27 0.42
C MET A 142 5.57 -11.64 0.29
N VAL A 143 5.48 -10.37 0.70
CA VAL A 143 4.50 -9.45 0.13
C VAL A 143 5.21 -8.59 -0.91
N ALA A 144 4.61 -8.41 -2.08
CA ALA A 144 5.10 -7.54 -3.13
C ALA A 144 4.27 -6.25 -3.14
N VAL A 145 4.92 -5.13 -2.85
CA VAL A 145 4.38 -3.78 -2.96
C VAL A 145 4.87 -3.21 -4.27
N VAL A 146 3.96 -2.66 -5.06
CA VAL A 146 4.20 -2.26 -6.44
C VAL A 146 3.59 -0.89 -6.68
N ASP A 147 4.46 0.07 -6.93
CA ASP A 147 4.09 1.35 -7.51
C ASP A 147 3.55 1.11 -8.95
N VAL A 148 2.34 1.61 -9.21
CA VAL A 148 1.69 1.57 -10.51
C VAL A 148 1.18 2.94 -10.96
N THR A 149 1.84 4.02 -10.55
CA THR A 149 1.57 5.38 -11.06
C THR A 149 1.92 5.53 -12.54
N GLY A 150 1.58 6.68 -13.11
CA GLY A 150 1.65 6.92 -14.55
C GLY A 150 3.08 6.83 -15.09
N SER A 151 4.08 7.22 -14.30
CA SER A 151 5.50 7.11 -14.66
C SER A 151 5.97 5.66 -14.68
N MET A 152 5.43 4.79 -13.82
CA MET A 152 5.83 3.40 -13.66
C MET A 152 5.36 2.43 -14.74
N GLN A 153 4.62 2.86 -15.76
CA GLN A 153 4.18 2.03 -16.89
C GLN A 153 5.27 1.10 -17.49
N PRO A 154 6.53 1.55 -17.72
CA PRO A 154 7.67 0.70 -18.08
C PRO A 154 7.86 -0.55 -17.22
N CYS A 155 7.80 -0.39 -15.89
CA CYS A 155 8.06 -1.44 -14.92
C CYS A 155 6.78 -2.20 -14.55
N ALA A 156 5.63 -1.53 -14.55
CA ALA A 156 4.33 -2.18 -14.46
C ALA A 156 4.15 -3.19 -15.62
N ALA A 157 4.64 -2.90 -16.83
CA ALA A 157 4.66 -3.86 -17.93
C ALA A 157 5.51 -5.11 -17.62
N ALA A 158 6.65 -4.96 -16.93
CA ALA A 158 7.48 -6.07 -16.47
C ALA A 158 6.84 -6.86 -15.31
N VAL A 159 6.14 -6.20 -14.38
CA VAL A 159 5.31 -6.86 -13.35
C VAL A 159 4.19 -7.66 -14.01
N TYR A 160 3.50 -7.08 -14.98
CA TYR A 160 2.43 -7.72 -15.75
C TYR A 160 2.93 -8.95 -16.52
N LYS A 161 4.09 -8.85 -17.17
CA LYS A 161 4.76 -9.97 -17.84
C LYS A 161 5.21 -11.05 -16.86
N TRP A 162 5.78 -10.66 -15.72
CA TRP A 162 6.16 -11.59 -14.66
C TRP A 162 4.96 -12.38 -14.15
N LEU A 163 3.85 -11.70 -13.83
CA LEU A 163 2.60 -12.33 -13.40
C LEU A 163 2.10 -13.35 -14.44
N LYS A 164 2.12 -13.03 -15.74
CA LYS A 164 1.66 -13.94 -16.80
C LYS A 164 2.60 -15.13 -17.06
N LEU A 165 3.91 -14.96 -16.95
CA LEU A 165 4.90 -15.99 -17.33
C LEU A 165 5.43 -16.82 -16.16
N ALA A 166 5.37 -16.30 -14.94
CA ALA A 166 5.94 -16.90 -13.74
C ALA A 166 4.89 -17.18 -12.66
N TYR A 167 3.59 -17.25 -12.99
CA TYR A 167 2.51 -17.45 -12.02
C TYR A 167 2.74 -18.68 -11.11
N ASP A 168 3.22 -19.78 -11.69
CA ASP A 168 3.47 -21.03 -10.93
C ASP A 168 4.69 -20.94 -10.00
N LYS A 169 5.53 -19.91 -10.15
CA LYS A 169 6.62 -19.57 -9.20
C LYS A 169 6.15 -18.67 -8.06
N LEU A 170 4.89 -18.23 -8.04
CA LEU A 170 4.37 -17.27 -7.06
C LEU A 170 4.09 -17.84 -5.67
N ASN A 171 4.33 -19.12 -5.41
CA ASN A 171 4.37 -19.62 -4.03
C ASN A 171 5.42 -18.87 -3.14
N SER A 172 6.32 -18.13 -3.78
CA SER A 172 7.24 -17.17 -3.17
C SER A 172 6.56 -15.86 -2.69
N ILE A 173 5.53 -15.36 -3.38
CA ILE A 173 4.79 -14.12 -3.07
C ILE A 173 3.37 -14.48 -2.63
N LYS A 174 3.06 -14.25 -1.35
CA LYS A 174 1.75 -14.57 -0.74
C LYS A 174 0.70 -13.49 -0.93
N TYR A 175 1.13 -12.25 -1.13
CA TYR A 175 0.25 -11.09 -1.17
C TYR A 175 0.81 -10.01 -2.10
N TYR A 176 -0.07 -9.35 -2.84
CA TYR A 176 0.25 -8.20 -3.67
C TYR A 176 -0.44 -6.95 -3.14
N VAL A 177 0.29 -5.84 -3.17
CA VAL A 177 -0.21 -4.49 -2.94
C VAL A 177 0.19 -3.65 -4.16
N PHE A 178 -0.79 -3.04 -4.81
CA PHE A 178 -0.55 -2.04 -5.85
C PHE A 178 -0.93 -0.67 -5.29
N PHE A 179 -0.17 0.38 -5.57
CA PHE A 179 -0.53 1.74 -5.14
C PHE A 179 -0.35 2.79 -6.25
N ASN A 180 -1.11 3.88 -6.15
CA ASN A 180 -1.29 4.86 -7.22
C ASN A 180 -1.26 6.33 -6.74
N ASP A 181 -0.75 6.57 -5.53
CA ASP A 181 -0.70 7.85 -4.81
C ASP A 181 -2.06 8.54 -4.62
N GLY A 182 -3.03 7.77 -4.10
CA GLY A 182 -4.26 8.33 -3.54
C GLY A 182 -5.45 8.47 -4.49
N ASP A 183 -5.57 7.66 -5.54
CA ASP A 183 -6.75 7.61 -6.41
C ASP A 183 -7.07 8.94 -7.13
N ASN A 184 -6.05 9.60 -7.69
CA ASN A 184 -6.13 10.94 -8.29
C ASN A 184 -6.69 12.02 -7.33
N LYS A 185 -6.63 11.78 -6.01
CA LYS A 185 -6.90 12.80 -4.98
C LYS A 185 -6.01 14.02 -5.21
N ALA A 186 -6.62 15.21 -5.15
CA ALA A 186 -5.90 16.47 -5.30
C ALA A 186 -4.75 16.57 -4.29
N ASP A 187 -3.59 17.06 -4.73
CA ASP A 187 -2.33 16.98 -3.96
C ASP A 187 -2.42 17.61 -2.56
N SER A 188 -3.22 18.68 -2.41
CA SER A 188 -3.50 19.33 -1.12
C SER A 188 -4.25 18.47 -0.10
N LEU A 189 -4.83 17.34 -0.52
CA LEU A 189 -5.55 16.37 0.32
C LEU A 189 -4.72 15.10 0.59
N LYS A 190 -3.53 14.95 0.00
CA LYS A 190 -2.62 13.80 0.18
C LYS A 190 -1.88 13.87 1.53
N VAL A 191 -2.63 13.67 2.61
CA VAL A 191 -2.14 13.69 3.99
C VAL A 191 -1.41 12.38 4.32
N ILE A 192 -0.16 12.50 4.79
CA ILE A 192 0.69 11.37 5.19
C ILE A 192 -0.03 10.48 6.22
N GLY A 193 -0.09 9.19 5.94
CA GLY A 193 -0.79 8.17 6.73
C GLY A 193 -2.26 7.96 6.33
N SER A 194 -2.77 8.74 5.37
CA SER A 194 -4.14 8.67 4.85
C SER A 194 -4.24 9.10 3.37
N THR A 195 -3.14 8.99 2.62
CA THR A 195 -3.08 9.31 1.20
C THR A 195 -4.00 8.38 0.41
N GLY A 196 -4.07 7.10 0.77
CA GLY A 196 -5.00 6.13 0.16
C GLY A 196 -4.47 5.58 -1.17
N GLY A 197 -5.34 5.12 -2.07
CA GLY A 197 -4.86 4.57 -3.35
C GLY A 197 -4.11 3.25 -3.23
N ILE A 198 -4.48 2.39 -2.27
CA ILE A 198 -3.76 1.14 -1.93
C ILE A 198 -4.67 -0.08 -2.15
N TYR A 199 -4.22 -1.01 -3.00
CA TYR A 199 -5.00 -2.09 -3.59
C TYR A 199 -4.40 -3.45 -3.24
N GLY A 200 -4.99 -4.15 -2.27
CA GLY A 200 -4.49 -5.42 -1.76
C GLY A 200 -5.18 -6.66 -2.33
N ILE A 201 -4.41 -7.72 -2.61
CA ILE A 201 -4.96 -9.04 -2.96
C ILE A 201 -4.03 -10.19 -2.51
N PRO A 202 -4.53 -11.24 -1.84
CA PRO A 202 -3.76 -12.46 -1.62
C PRO A 202 -3.54 -13.19 -2.96
N THR A 203 -2.36 -13.79 -3.12
CA THR A 203 -2.03 -14.58 -4.31
C THR A 203 -2.96 -15.79 -4.40
N THR A 204 -3.88 -15.77 -5.37
CA THR A 204 -4.96 -16.76 -5.52
C THR A 204 -5.07 -17.25 -6.96
N ASN A 205 -5.34 -16.35 -7.92
CA ASN A 205 -5.23 -16.64 -9.35
C ASN A 205 -4.82 -15.38 -10.14
N LEU A 206 -4.21 -15.61 -11.31
CA LEU A 206 -3.69 -14.58 -12.20
C LEU A 206 -4.73 -13.50 -12.54
N ASN A 207 -5.92 -13.90 -12.96
CA ASN A 207 -6.94 -12.98 -13.45
C ASN A 207 -7.39 -11.98 -12.36
N THR A 208 -7.57 -12.44 -11.13
CA THR A 208 -7.91 -11.56 -10.00
C THR A 208 -6.75 -10.63 -9.63
N THR A 209 -5.50 -11.11 -9.62
CA THR A 209 -4.33 -10.26 -9.36
C THR A 209 -4.18 -9.17 -10.42
N LEU A 210 -4.37 -9.52 -11.69
CA LEU A 210 -4.35 -8.57 -12.81
C LEU A 210 -5.49 -7.55 -12.75
N ALA A 211 -6.70 -7.95 -12.36
CA ALA A 211 -7.83 -7.03 -12.21
C ALA A 211 -7.61 -6.00 -11.08
N VAL A 212 -6.96 -6.40 -9.98
CA VAL A 212 -6.61 -5.50 -8.86
C VAL A 212 -5.50 -4.51 -9.27
N MET A 213 -4.47 -4.99 -9.97
CA MET A 213 -3.42 -4.14 -10.56
C MET A 213 -4.01 -3.11 -11.52
N GLN A 214 -4.87 -3.56 -12.44
CA GLN A 214 -5.56 -2.73 -13.42
C GLN A 214 -6.48 -1.68 -12.78
N ALA A 215 -7.07 -1.99 -11.62
CA ALA A 215 -7.90 -1.03 -10.90
C ALA A 215 -7.06 0.06 -10.22
N ALA A 216 -5.95 -0.31 -9.57
CA ALA A 216 -4.99 0.65 -9.02
C ALA A 216 -4.49 1.61 -10.12
N MET A 217 -4.02 1.07 -11.24
CA MET A 217 -3.56 1.85 -12.40
C MET A 217 -4.63 2.79 -12.98
N LYS A 218 -5.92 2.43 -12.90
CA LYS A 218 -7.01 3.28 -13.41
C LYS A 218 -7.39 4.39 -12.45
N ASN A 219 -7.37 4.10 -11.16
CA ASN A 219 -7.91 5.04 -10.19
C ASN A 219 -6.93 6.16 -9.84
N GLY A 220 -5.62 6.01 -10.07
CA GLY A 220 -4.60 7.03 -9.85
C GLY A 220 -3.42 6.94 -10.82
N ASN A 221 -2.73 8.06 -11.06
CA ASN A 221 -1.49 8.10 -11.86
C ASN A 221 -0.33 8.82 -11.15
N GLY A 222 -0.40 9.13 -9.84
CA GLY A 222 0.52 10.06 -9.17
C GLY A 222 -0.05 11.46 -9.03
N GLY A 223 0.80 12.50 -9.14
CA GLY A 223 0.39 13.91 -9.12
C GLY A 223 1.57 14.87 -8.96
N ASP A 224 1.67 15.49 -7.77
CA ASP A 224 2.72 16.44 -7.34
C ASP A 224 4.17 15.90 -7.33
N GLY A 225 4.36 14.59 -7.52
CA GLY A 225 5.66 13.93 -7.59
C GLY A 225 5.90 12.98 -6.42
N PRO A 226 5.90 13.44 -5.15
CA PRO A 226 6.09 12.55 -4.00
C PRO A 226 4.96 11.55 -3.80
N GLU A 227 5.26 10.27 -3.55
CA GLU A 227 4.26 9.19 -3.48
C GLU A 227 4.17 8.48 -2.11
N ASN A 228 3.12 7.70 -1.86
CA ASN A 228 2.82 7.09 -0.56
C ASN A 228 3.33 5.63 -0.37
N ASP A 229 4.58 5.39 -0.71
CA ASP A 229 5.25 4.09 -0.61
C ASP A 229 5.14 3.44 0.77
N ILE A 230 5.34 4.21 1.86
CA ILE A 230 5.40 3.64 3.21
C ILE A 230 4.01 3.23 3.70
N GLU A 231 2.95 3.97 3.38
CA GLU A 231 1.56 3.58 3.62
C GLU A 231 1.26 2.23 2.95
N ALA A 232 1.66 2.05 1.68
CA ALA A 232 1.48 0.80 0.93
C ALA A 232 2.29 -0.36 1.53
N ILE A 233 3.53 -0.10 1.97
CA ILE A 233 4.39 -1.06 2.67
C ILE A 233 3.77 -1.52 4.00
N LEU A 234 3.29 -0.58 4.83
CA LEU A 234 2.67 -0.89 6.12
C LEU A 234 1.35 -1.65 5.95
N PHE A 235 0.57 -1.31 4.93
CA PHE A 235 -0.60 -2.08 4.55
C PHE A 235 -0.22 -3.52 4.17
N GLY A 236 0.79 -3.72 3.32
CA GLY A 236 1.25 -5.05 2.90
C GLY A 236 1.73 -5.93 4.06
N ILE A 237 2.48 -5.37 4.99
CA ILE A 237 2.91 -6.05 6.22
C ILE A 237 1.71 -6.51 7.05
N LYS A 238 0.71 -5.63 7.23
CA LYS A 238 -0.52 -5.95 7.97
C LYS A 238 -1.34 -7.07 7.33
N GLN A 239 -1.42 -7.11 5.98
CA GLN A 239 -2.18 -8.14 5.27
C GLN A 239 -1.47 -9.50 5.18
N CYS A 240 -0.14 -9.54 5.29
CA CYS A 240 0.62 -10.79 5.28
C CYS A 240 1.40 -11.04 6.58
N PRO A 241 0.73 -11.40 7.69
CA PRO A 241 1.41 -11.71 8.97
C PRO A 241 2.28 -12.97 8.93
N THR A 242 2.22 -13.77 7.85
CA THR A 242 3.12 -14.92 7.63
C THR A 242 4.21 -14.63 6.60
N CYS A 243 4.35 -13.39 6.16
CA CYS A 243 5.47 -12.95 5.33
C CYS A 243 6.67 -12.60 6.21
N THR A 244 7.87 -12.95 5.75
CA THR A 244 9.14 -12.65 6.42
C THR A 244 10.02 -11.69 5.62
N ASN A 245 9.56 -11.32 4.43
CA ASN A 245 10.26 -10.48 3.47
C ASN A 245 9.23 -9.57 2.77
N LEU A 246 9.66 -8.38 2.36
CA LEU A 246 8.88 -7.49 1.51
C LEU A 246 9.71 -7.12 0.26
N ILE A 247 9.09 -7.15 -0.91
CA ILE A 247 9.62 -6.51 -2.11
C ILE A 247 8.87 -5.19 -2.28
N HIS A 248 9.60 -4.11 -2.56
CA HIS A 248 9.04 -2.84 -2.95
C HIS A 248 9.53 -2.49 -4.36
N ILE A 249 8.64 -2.47 -5.35
CA ILE A 249 8.95 -2.08 -6.73
C ILE A 249 8.55 -0.61 -6.85
N ALA A 250 9.53 0.28 -7.02
CA ALA A 250 9.39 1.71 -6.80
C ALA A 250 9.98 2.53 -7.97
N ASP A 251 9.35 3.65 -8.31
CA ASP A 251 9.95 4.63 -9.21
C ASP A 251 11.17 5.31 -8.58
N ASN A 252 12.29 5.30 -9.28
CA ASN A 252 13.50 5.97 -8.83
C ASN A 252 13.46 7.49 -9.01
N GLN A 253 12.54 8.02 -9.82
CA GLN A 253 12.48 9.45 -10.16
C GLN A 253 11.72 10.31 -9.14
N VAL A 254 11.02 9.67 -8.20
CA VAL A 254 10.21 10.33 -7.15
C VAL A 254 10.72 9.97 -5.76
N THR A 255 10.38 10.80 -4.76
CA THR A 255 10.75 10.57 -3.35
C THR A 255 9.49 10.29 -2.54
N PRO A 256 9.46 9.23 -1.71
CA PRO A 256 8.27 8.93 -0.90
C PRO A 256 7.90 10.08 0.05
N ARG A 257 6.65 10.53 0.01
CA ARG A 257 6.12 11.63 0.85
C ARG A 257 6.11 11.27 2.34
N ASP A 258 6.04 9.99 2.63
CA ASP A 258 5.67 9.41 3.93
C ASP A 258 6.84 8.72 4.64
N MET A 259 8.09 9.06 4.29
CA MET A 259 9.33 8.58 4.94
C MET A 259 9.36 8.74 6.48
N ILE A 260 8.53 9.62 7.05
CA ILE A 260 8.34 9.75 8.50
C ILE A 260 7.70 8.50 9.14
N LEU A 261 6.91 7.73 8.38
CA LEU A 261 6.26 6.49 8.80
C LEU A 261 7.21 5.28 8.78
N LEU A 262 8.41 5.40 8.17
CA LEU A 262 9.35 4.29 7.95
C LEU A 262 9.81 3.61 9.26
N SER A 263 9.75 4.31 10.40
CA SER A 263 10.02 3.72 11.72
C SER A 263 9.05 2.60 12.13
N ASN A 264 7.87 2.53 11.49
CA ASN A 264 6.87 1.48 11.74
C ASN A 264 7.06 0.23 10.87
N VAL A 265 8.01 0.23 9.92
CA VAL A 265 8.21 -0.86 8.97
C VAL A 265 9.03 -1.98 9.60
N THR A 266 8.40 -3.14 9.84
CA THR A 266 8.98 -4.25 10.62
C THR A 266 9.58 -5.39 9.79
N LEU A 267 9.38 -5.41 8.46
CA LEU A 267 9.96 -6.43 7.57
C LEU A 267 11.13 -5.85 6.76
N PRO A 268 12.19 -6.64 6.46
CA PRO A 268 13.25 -6.21 5.54
C PRO A 268 12.73 -5.93 4.13
N VAL A 269 12.85 -4.67 3.71
CA VAL A 269 12.36 -4.18 2.41
C VAL A 269 13.44 -4.29 1.34
N LYS A 270 13.16 -5.11 0.32
CA LYS A 270 13.99 -5.29 -0.87
C LYS A 270 13.46 -4.36 -1.95
N VAL A 271 14.09 -3.20 -2.12
CA VAL A 271 13.64 -2.23 -3.13
C VAL A 271 14.19 -2.62 -4.49
N ILE A 272 13.31 -2.82 -5.46
CA ILE A 272 13.61 -2.94 -6.87
C ILE A 272 13.41 -1.55 -7.49
N THR A 273 14.50 -0.92 -7.89
CA THR A 273 14.50 0.48 -8.36
C THR A 273 14.25 0.52 -9.86
N CYS A 274 13.09 1.03 -10.27
CA CYS A 274 12.69 1.16 -11.67
C CYS A 274 13.08 2.51 -12.26
N GLN A 275 13.08 2.61 -13.60
CA GLN A 275 13.36 3.84 -14.34
C GLN A 275 14.73 4.49 -14.04
N LEU A 276 15.75 3.66 -13.81
CA LEU A 276 17.07 4.14 -13.43
C LEU A 276 17.75 5.04 -14.49
N ASN A 277 17.35 4.99 -15.77
CA ASN A 277 17.54 5.99 -16.85
C ASN A 277 18.84 6.87 -16.85
N SER A 278 19.99 6.34 -16.41
CA SER A 278 21.24 7.08 -16.12
C SER A 278 21.19 8.08 -14.95
N TYR A 279 20.12 8.09 -14.16
CA TYR A 279 20.02 8.78 -12.89
C TYR A 279 20.65 7.97 -11.74
N PRO A 280 21.16 8.65 -10.69
CA PRO A 280 21.50 8.02 -9.41
C PRO A 280 20.28 7.32 -8.80
N VAL A 281 20.50 6.27 -7.99
CA VAL A 281 19.45 5.71 -7.13
C VAL A 281 18.99 6.75 -6.12
N ASN A 282 17.68 6.94 -5.96
CA ASN A 282 17.14 7.87 -4.96
C ASN A 282 17.64 7.49 -3.55
N PRO A 283 18.35 8.39 -2.83
CA PRO A 283 18.83 8.13 -1.48
C PRO A 283 17.76 7.66 -0.49
N ASP A 284 16.50 8.07 -0.64
CA ASP A 284 15.44 7.66 0.27
C ASP A 284 14.96 6.23 0.06
N LEU A 285 15.01 5.71 -1.18
CA LEU A 285 14.87 4.27 -1.42
C LEU A 285 16.01 3.48 -0.76
N ILE A 286 17.25 3.99 -0.80
CA ILE A 286 18.39 3.41 -0.07
C ILE A 286 18.13 3.47 1.45
N ASN A 287 17.50 4.53 1.96
CA ASN A 287 17.14 4.67 3.37
C ASN A 287 16.05 3.68 3.80
N ILE A 288 15.05 3.40 2.97
CA ILE A 288 14.04 2.35 3.19
C ILE A 288 14.72 0.99 3.37
N ALA A 289 15.53 0.59 2.39
CA ALA A 289 16.27 -0.67 2.44
C ALA A 289 17.23 -0.73 3.65
N SER A 290 17.99 0.34 3.87
CA SER A 290 18.97 0.41 4.96
C SER A 290 18.34 0.34 6.35
N ARG A 291 17.26 1.08 6.61
CA ARG A 291 16.67 1.17 7.96
C ARG A 291 15.87 -0.09 8.33
N THR A 292 15.37 -0.81 7.33
CA THR A 292 14.63 -2.08 7.53
C THR A 292 15.51 -3.32 7.52
N GLY A 293 16.82 -3.18 7.25
CA GLY A 293 17.74 -4.32 7.11
C GLY A 293 17.56 -5.10 5.80
N GLY A 294 16.93 -4.49 4.79
CA GLY A 294 16.78 -5.03 3.45
C GLY A 294 17.93 -4.66 2.50
N SER A 295 17.60 -4.43 1.23
CA SER A 295 18.57 -4.30 0.14
C SER A 295 18.02 -3.51 -1.06
N ILE A 296 18.92 -2.94 -1.87
CA ILE A 296 18.60 -2.31 -3.16
C ILE A 296 18.91 -3.29 -4.30
N HIS A 297 18.06 -3.30 -5.32
CA HIS A 297 18.19 -4.14 -6.50
C HIS A 297 17.97 -3.30 -7.77
N THR A 298 19.03 -3.14 -8.56
CA THR A 298 18.98 -2.48 -9.87
C THR A 298 18.99 -3.54 -10.99
N LEU A 299 19.00 -3.11 -12.25
CA LEU A 299 19.11 -4.03 -13.39
C LEU A 299 20.39 -4.88 -13.33
N GLN A 300 21.53 -4.30 -12.92
CA GLN A 300 22.85 -4.96 -12.93
C GLN A 300 23.44 -5.27 -11.54
N GLN A 301 22.94 -4.66 -10.46
CA GLN A 301 23.61 -4.70 -9.14
C GLN A 301 22.61 -4.98 -8.01
N ASP A 302 23.01 -5.86 -7.10
CA ASP A 302 22.32 -6.12 -5.83
C ASP A 302 23.18 -5.58 -4.68
N ILE A 303 22.61 -4.70 -3.85
CA ILE A 303 23.31 -4.00 -2.77
C ILE A 303 22.70 -4.41 -1.44
N ILE A 304 23.41 -5.31 -0.77
CA ILE A 304 23.03 -5.96 0.48
C ILE A 304 23.79 -5.38 1.68
N ASN A 305 23.32 -5.69 2.90
CA ASN A 305 23.98 -5.29 4.16
C ASN A 305 24.17 -3.75 4.32
N LEU A 306 23.23 -2.96 3.78
CA LEU A 306 23.25 -1.49 3.84
C LEU A 306 23.28 -0.94 5.27
N SER A 307 22.66 -1.64 6.22
CA SER A 307 22.66 -1.29 7.64
C SER A 307 24.02 -1.48 8.32
N GLY A 308 24.85 -2.41 7.83
CA GLY A 308 26.15 -2.78 8.40
C GLY A 308 27.31 -1.87 8.01
N ILE A 309 27.16 -1.03 6.99
CA ILE A 309 28.17 -0.02 6.61
C ILE A 309 28.30 1.01 7.76
N PRO A 310 29.49 1.38 8.24
CA PRO A 310 29.63 2.35 9.33
C PRO A 310 29.24 3.78 8.90
N VAL A 311 28.94 4.66 9.86
CA VAL A 311 28.80 6.11 9.58
C VAL A 311 30.12 6.63 8.98
N ASN A 312 30.00 7.52 8.00
CA ASN A 312 31.05 7.98 7.07
C ASN A 312 31.56 6.94 6.07
N GLY A 313 31.16 5.67 6.20
CA GLY A 313 31.38 4.66 5.16
C GLY A 313 30.64 4.99 3.87
N THR A 314 31.15 4.50 2.75
CA THR A 314 30.61 4.76 1.41
C THR A 314 30.22 3.49 0.68
N ILE A 315 29.23 3.60 -0.18
CA ILE A 315 28.83 2.58 -1.15
C ILE A 315 28.79 3.19 -2.56
N VAL A 316 28.96 2.35 -3.58
CA VAL A 316 28.82 2.74 -5.00
C VAL A 316 27.66 1.95 -5.58
N ILE A 317 26.74 2.66 -6.25
CA ILE A 317 25.61 2.07 -6.98
C ILE A 317 25.60 2.65 -8.38
N GLY A 318 25.84 1.80 -9.38
CA GLY A 318 26.12 2.26 -10.74
C GLY A 318 27.36 3.17 -10.79
N SER A 319 27.22 4.38 -11.32
CA SER A 319 28.26 5.41 -11.35
C SER A 319 28.29 6.32 -10.11
N SER A 320 27.28 6.28 -9.25
CA SER A 320 27.11 7.22 -8.14
C SER A 320 27.65 6.68 -6.82
N THR A 321 28.19 7.58 -5.99
CA THR A 321 28.73 7.26 -4.67
C THR A 321 27.85 7.87 -3.58
N TYR A 322 27.53 7.07 -2.55
CA TYR A 322 26.73 7.48 -1.42
C TYR A 322 27.54 7.34 -0.14
N ARG A 323 27.32 8.26 0.82
CA ARG A 323 27.91 8.21 2.17
C ARG A 323 26.81 7.93 3.19
N ARG A 324 27.04 6.99 4.10
CA ARG A 324 26.18 6.79 5.26
C ARG A 324 26.42 7.91 6.28
N THR A 325 25.41 8.71 6.54
CA THR A 325 25.39 9.70 7.64
C THR A 325 24.65 9.12 8.85
N VAL A 326 24.58 9.86 9.96
CA VAL A 326 23.72 9.53 11.11
C VAL A 326 22.23 9.51 10.76
N ASN A 327 21.81 10.25 9.73
CA ASN A 327 20.41 10.37 9.31
C ASN A 327 20.04 9.41 8.17
N GLY A 328 21.00 8.71 7.57
CA GLY A 328 20.79 7.88 6.38
C GLY A 328 21.86 8.10 5.32
N TYR A 329 21.70 7.44 4.18
CA TYR A 329 22.53 7.65 2.99
C TYR A 329 22.20 8.98 2.32
N VAL A 330 23.25 9.65 1.83
CA VAL A 330 23.18 10.81 0.93
C VAL A 330 24.10 10.56 -0.24
N GLN A 331 23.73 10.99 -1.45
CA GLN A 331 24.63 10.99 -2.59
C GLN A 331 25.74 12.03 -2.37
N ILE A 332 26.97 11.71 -2.79
CA ILE A 332 28.14 12.59 -2.67
C ILE A 332 28.94 12.74 -3.98
N ALA A 333 28.68 11.88 -4.98
CA ALA A 333 29.18 11.94 -6.35
C ALA A 333 28.23 11.15 -7.27
#